data_AF-A0A0F5IV67-F1
#
_entry.id   AF-A0A0F5IV67-F1
#
_cell.length_a   1.000
_cell.length_b   1.000
_cell.length_c   1.000
_cell.angle_alpha   90.00
_cell.angle_beta   90.00
_cell.angle_gamma   90.00
#
_symmetry.space_group_name_H-M   'P 1'
#
loop_
_entity.id
_entity.type
_entity.pdbx_description
1 polymer ?
#
loop_
_entity_poly.entity_id
_entity_poly.type
_entity_poly.pdbx_seq_one_letter_code
_entity_poly.pdbx_strand_id
1 'polypeptide(L)' 'MELVSGLFLSKRVINHAGKEAPLTEIGRAFEHLFNIKFGDIHKKHESVICRQANKRIEFLDILRKAITKENQKKGYL' A
#
# COMPACT_ATOMS: atom_id res chain seq x y z
N MET A 1 -4.65 -0.81 -1.09
CA MET A 1 -4.20 -2.09 -0.48
C MET A 1 -2.98 -2.66 -1.20
N GLU A 2 -2.88 -2.39 -2.50
CA GLU A 2 -1.83 -2.79 -3.42
C GLU A 2 -0.42 -2.52 -2.87
N LEU A 3 -0.19 -1.34 -2.28
CA LEU A 3 1.10 -0.97 -1.70
C LEU A 3 1.45 -1.79 -0.45
N VAL A 4 0.49 -2.02 0.45
CA VAL A 4 0.68 -2.86 1.65
C VAL A 4 0.99 -4.31 1.24
N SER A 5 0.23 -4.86 0.30
CA SER A 5 0.46 -6.19 -0.26
C SER A 5 1.82 -6.29 -0.96
N GLY A 6 2.21 -5.27 -1.74
CA GLY A 6 3.49 -5.23 -2.43
C GLY A 6 4.68 -5.17 -1.47
N LEU A 7 4.57 -4.37 -0.39
CA LEU A 7 5.58 -4.30 0.66
C LEU A 7 5.73 -5.62 1.42
N PHE A 8 4.61 -6.29 1.71
CA PHE A 8 4.62 -7.62 2.32
C PHE A 8 5.31 -8.66 1.43
N LEU A 9 4.93 -8.75 0.14
CA LEU A 9 5.52 -9.71 -0.81
C LEU A 9 6.99 -9.43 -1.12
N SER A 10 7.39 -8.15 -1.08
CA SER A 10 8.76 -7.69 -1.26
C SER A 10 9.70 -8.21 -0.16
N LYS A 11 9.17 -8.55 1.03
CA LYS A 11 9.95 -9.03 2.19
C LYS A 11 11.06 -8.09 2.65
N ARG A 12 11.07 -6.84 2.16
CA ARG A 12 12.07 -5.82 2.51
C ARG A 12 11.76 -5.08 3.80
N VAL A 13 10.52 -5.15 4.28
CA VAL A 13 10.14 -4.56 5.57
C VAL A 13 10.50 -5.56 6.65
N ILE A 14 11.46 -5.19 7.48
CA ILE A 14 11.96 -6.00 8.58
C ILE A 14 11.42 -5.42 9.89
N ASN A 15 10.98 -6.30 10.79
CA ASN A 15 10.53 -5.91 12.11
C ASN A 15 11.72 -5.63 13.05
N HIS A 16 11.43 -5.15 14.26
CA HIS A 16 12.43 -4.84 15.28
C HIS A 16 13.26 -6.06 15.73
N ALA A 17 12.78 -7.28 15.46
CA ALA A 17 13.49 -8.52 15.75
C ALA A 17 14.36 -9.03 14.57
N GLY A 18 14.51 -8.24 13.50
CA GLY A 18 15.32 -8.62 12.34
C GLY A 18 14.66 -9.62 11.40
N LYS A 19 13.36 -9.91 11.56
CA LYS A 19 12.59 -10.84 10.71
C LYS A 19 11.66 -10.07 9.77
N GLU A 20 11.34 -10.67 8.62
CA GLU A 20 10.32 -10.15 7.70
C GLU A 20 9.02 -9.81 8.46
N ALA A 21 8.54 -8.58 8.29
CA ALA A 21 7.35 -8.10 8.98
C ALA A 21 6.09 -8.82 8.43
N PRO A 22 5.24 -9.37 9.31
CA PRO A 22 3.99 -9.98 8.88
C PRO A 22 3.04 -8.93 8.31
N LEU A 23 2.15 -9.38 7.40
CA LEU A 23 1.16 -8.54 6.74
C LEU A 23 0.32 -7.71 7.74
N THR A 24 0.01 -8.28 8.91
CA THR A 24 -0.76 -7.61 9.97
C THR A 24 -0.02 -6.42 10.60
N GLU A 25 1.30 -6.53 10.79
CA GLU A 25 2.13 -5.46 11.35
C GLU A 25 2.27 -4.31 10.35
N ILE A 26 2.57 -4.65 9.08
CA ILE A 26 2.62 -3.66 8.00
C ILE A 26 1.24 -3.00 7.85
N GLY A 27 0.17 -3.79 7.86
CA GLY A 27 -1.21 -3.31 7.82
C GLY A 27 -1.52 -2.29 8.89
N ARG A 28 -1.26 -2.63 10.15
CA ARG A 28 -1.52 -1.77 11.30
C ARG A 28 -0.69 -0.48 11.24
N ALA A 29 0.56 -0.57 10.82
CA ALA A 29 1.40 0.62 10.63
C ALA A 29 0.78 1.57 9.59
N PHE A 30 0.25 1.04 8.49
CA PHE A 30 -0.46 1.85 7.49
C PHE A 30 -1.81 2.39 7.97
N GLU A 31 -2.57 1.62 8.77
CA GLU A 31 -3.79 2.12 9.40
C GLU A 31 -3.52 3.34 10.27
N HIS A 32 -2.45 3.30 11.07
CA HIS A 32 -2.02 4.42 11.89
C HIS A 32 -1.48 5.59 11.07
N LEU A 33 -0.63 5.32 10.08
CA LEU A 33 0.01 6.36 9.25
C LEU A 33 -1.01 7.16 8.43
N PHE A 34 -2.03 6.50 7.90
CA PHE A 34 -3.04 7.13 7.04
C PHE A 34 -4.38 7.39 7.74
N ASN A 35 -4.50 7.04 9.03
CA ASN A 35 -5.74 7.11 9.79
C ASN A 35 -6.93 6.42 9.08
N ILE A 36 -6.69 5.21 8.56
CA ILE A 36 -7.68 4.37 7.86
C ILE A 36 -7.84 3.03 8.55
N LYS A 37 -8.96 2.34 8.32
CA LYS A 37 -9.16 0.96 8.79
C LYS A 37 -9.27 -0.01 7.61
N PHE A 38 -8.41 -1.01 7.58
CA PHE A 38 -8.46 -2.11 6.64
C PHE A 38 -9.39 -3.23 7.09
N GLY A 39 -9.63 -3.45 8.38
CA GLY A 39 -10.44 -4.58 8.83
C GLY A 39 -9.71 -5.91 8.59
N ASP A 40 -10.34 -6.91 7.99
CA ASP A 40 -9.66 -8.18 7.66
C ASP A 40 -8.64 -8.00 6.53
N ILE A 41 -7.37 -7.84 6.94
CA ILE A 41 -6.27 -7.59 6.02
C ILE A 41 -5.91 -8.80 5.16
N HIS A 42 -6.10 -10.02 5.66
CA HIS A 42 -5.79 -11.23 4.91
C HIS A 42 -6.79 -11.41 3.76
N LYS A 43 -8.08 -11.24 4.04
CA LYS A 43 -9.12 -11.27 2.99
C LYS A 43 -8.91 -10.16 1.96
N LYS A 44 -8.48 -8.98 2.39
CA LYS A 44 -8.15 -7.88 1.48
C LYS A 44 -6.89 -8.14 0.65
N HIS A 45 -5.88 -8.80 1.22
CA HIS A 45 -4.68 -9.19 0.51
C HIS A 45 -4.98 -10.21 -0.60
N GLU A 46 -5.76 -11.24 -0.29
CA GLU A 46 -6.25 -12.21 -1.28
C GLU A 46 -7.07 -11.52 -2.38
N SER A 47 -7.94 -10.59 -2.01
CA SER A 47 -8.69 -9.79 -2.99
C SER A 47 -7.76 -9.00 -3.92
N VAL A 48 -6.62 -8.48 -3.44
CA VAL A 48 -5.64 -7.78 -4.28
C VAL A 48 -4.95 -8.73 -5.24
N ILE A 49 -4.58 -9.94 -4.79
CA ILE A 49 -3.95 -10.96 -5.64
C ILE A 49 -4.91 -11.39 -6.75
N CYS A 50 -6.16 -11.68 -6.40
CA CYS A 50 -7.20 -12.18 -7.30
C CYS A 50 -7.81 -11.12 -8.25
N ARG A 51 -7.46 -9.84 -8.12
CA ARG A 51 -7.95 -8.78 -9.04
C ARG A 51 -7.42 -8.96 -10.46
N GLN A 52 -8.23 -8.57 -11.45
CA GLN A 52 -7.76 -8.44 -12.83
C GLN A 52 -6.61 -7.42 -12.92
N ALA A 53 -5.65 -7.67 -13.82
CA ALA A 53 -4.38 -6.91 -13.90
C ALA A 53 -4.59 -5.39 -14.09
N ASN A 54 -5.60 -5.02 -14.86
CA ASN A 54 -6.03 -3.63 -15.08
C ASN A 54 -6.50 -2.92 -13.79
N LYS A 55 -7.09 -3.64 -12.83
CA LYS A 55 -7.53 -3.08 -11.54
C LYS A 55 -6.43 -3.06 -10.48
N ARG A 56 -5.35 -3.84 -10.67
CA ARG A 56 -4.20 -3.86 -9.74
C ARG A 56 -3.34 -2.60 -9.83
N ILE A 57 -3.46 -1.81 -10.89
CA ILE A 57 -2.69 -0.57 -11.11
C ILE A 57 -3.45 0.69 -10.72
N GLU A 58 -4.75 0.59 -10.40
CA GLU A 58 -5.62 1.75 -10.15
C GLU A 58 -5.14 2.58 -8.96
N PHE A 59 -4.70 1.93 -7.88
CA PHE A 59 -4.12 2.63 -6.73
C PHE A 59 -2.81 3.38 -7.08
N LEU A 60 -1.93 2.77 -7.88
CA LEU A 60 -0.69 3.42 -8.32
C LEU A 60 -0.98 4.62 -9.23
N ASP A 61 -2.00 4.52 -10.08
CA ASP A 61 -2.42 5.63 -10.94
C ASP A 61 -3.02 6.79 -10.13
N ILE A 62 -3.78 6.49 -9.06
CA ILE A 62 -4.27 7.51 -8.12
C ILE A 62 -3.09 8.23 -7.45
N LEU A 63 -2.09 7.51 -6.93
CA LEU A 63 -0.92 8.11 -6.32
C LEU A 63 -0.15 8.99 -7.32
N ARG A 64 0.05 8.50 -8.55
CA ARG A 64 0.70 9.26 -9.63
C ARG A 64 -0.04 10.57 -9.89
N LYS A 65 -1.37 10.53 -10.03
CA LYS A 65 -2.21 11.73 -10.23
C LYS A 65 -2.11 12.71 -9.07
N ALA A 66 -2.08 12.23 -7.82
CA ALA A 66 -1.93 13.08 -6.65
C ALA A 66 -0.59 13.83 -6.63
N ILE A 67 0.52 13.14 -6.96
CA ILE A 67 1.85 13.74 -7.05
C ILE A 67 1.88 14.80 -8.17
N THR A 68 1.34 14.49 -9.35
CA THR A 68 1.27 15.45 -10.46
C THR A 68 0.49 16.71 -10.07
N LYS A 69 -0.63 16.56 -9.37
CA LYS A 69 -1.44 17.70 -8.90
C LYS A 69 -0.69 18.58 -7.90
N GLU A 70 0.04 17.98 -6.96
CA GLU A 70 0.86 18.72 -6.00
C GLU A 70 2.04 19.42 -6.68
N ASN A 71 2.66 18.79 -7.68
CA ASN A 71 3.74 19.40 -8.47
C ASN A 71 3.24 20.63 -9.23
N GLN A 72 2.09 20.55 -9.89
CA GLN A 72 1.44 21.68 -10.58
C GLN A 72 1.12 22.80 -9.60
N LYS A 73 0.57 22.47 -8.42
CA LYS A 73 0.26 23.46 -7.38
C LYS A 73 1.50 24.22 -6.89
N LYS A 74 2.64 23.53 -6.81
CA LYS A 74 3.92 24.13 -6.37
C LYS A 74 4.71 24.80 -7.50
N GLY A 75 4.23 24.73 -8.75
CA GLY A 75 4.89 25.36 -9.90
C GLY A 75 6.20 24.69 -10.32
N TYR A 76 6.40 23.42 -9.96
CA TYR A 76 7.55 22.65 -10.46
C TYR A 76 7.38 22.23 -11.93
N LEU A 77 6.15 22.31 -12.45
CA LEU A 77 5.73 22.08 -13.83
C LEU A 77 4.65 23.09 -14.22
#